data_AF-A0A956PGB3-F1
#
_entry.id   AF-A0A956PGB3-F1
#
_cell.length_a   1.000
_cell.length_b   1.000
_cell.length_c   1.000
_cell.angle_alpha   90.00
_cell.angle_beta   90.00
_cell.angle_gamma   90.00
#
_symmetry.space_group_name_H-M   'P 1'
#
loop_
_entity.id
_entity.type
_entity.pdbx_description
1 polymer ?
#
loop_
_entity_poly.entity_id
_entity_poly.type
_entity_poly.pdbx_seq_one_letter_code
_entity_poly.pdbx_strand_id
1 'polypeptide(L)'
;MVRSVRSSAENLRQSVGSFPATDQAVEKIHHACKGLDTGDSVELKRDIREHLWTLRQALPEQAPREIRVCYEKLRNLSLDNTAERQALGASPDSGPVPEPSAIPNFQRINEHYLRGGQPDQDGVNWLFEKGVNSVIDLRGDDRENQWAPPVWSPMKAFHFNIKDFGTPSFEMVEDFIETVDDPRNQPVFVHCKAGVGRTGLMTACWNVAHGVPVEEALKRERINSYHGNLQQEEFVRSFHAHLSASAVTGVRER
;
A
#
# COMPACT_ATOMS: atom_id res chain seq x y z
N MET A 1 -6.72 13.95 9.93
CA MET A 1 -5.58 13.09 10.36
C MET A 1 -5.36 12.95 11.88
N VAL A 2 -4.65 13.86 12.57
CA VAL A 2 -4.05 13.57 13.91
C VAL A 2 -5.06 13.23 15.01
N ARG A 3 -6.26 13.81 15.00
CA ARG A 3 -7.32 13.51 15.98
C ARG A 3 -7.78 12.05 15.93
N SER A 4 -8.01 11.51 14.72
CA SER A 4 -8.46 10.12 14.54
C SER A 4 -7.42 9.10 15.03
N VAL A 5 -6.15 9.38 14.79
CA VAL A 5 -5.03 8.54 15.23
C VAL A 5 -4.89 8.55 16.75
N ARG A 6 -4.94 9.73 17.38
CA ARG A 6 -4.87 9.84 18.85
C ARG A 6 -6.03 9.13 19.53
N SER A 7 -7.24 9.30 18.99
CA SER A 7 -8.41 8.53 19.46
C SER A 7 -8.20 7.03 19.29
N SER A 8 -7.60 6.58 18.17
CA SER A 8 -7.29 5.16 17.97
C SER A 8 -6.26 4.64 18.96
N ALA A 9 -5.23 5.43 19.29
CA ALA A 9 -4.24 5.05 20.29
C ALA A 9 -4.83 4.95 21.70
N GLU A 10 -5.69 5.90 22.09
CA GLU A 10 -6.39 5.88 23.37
C GLU A 10 -7.41 4.73 23.45
N ASN A 11 -8.18 4.50 22.38
CA ASN A 11 -9.12 3.38 22.31
C ASN A 11 -8.37 2.03 22.37
N LEU A 12 -7.22 1.92 21.70
CA LEU A 12 -6.37 0.73 21.78
C LEU A 12 -5.94 0.47 23.22
N ARG A 13 -5.47 1.51 23.92
CA ARG A 13 -5.09 1.47 25.33
C ARG A 13 -6.21 1.00 26.25
N GLN A 14 -7.43 1.46 26.02
CA GLN A 14 -8.60 1.03 26.79
C GLN A 14 -9.03 -0.41 26.46
N SER A 15 -8.85 -0.83 25.20
CA SER A 15 -9.34 -2.12 24.71
C SER A 15 -8.44 -3.30 25.07
N VAL A 16 -7.15 -3.07 25.35
CA VAL A 16 -6.19 -4.14 25.63
C VAL A 16 -6.15 -4.59 27.10
N GLY A 17 -7.03 -4.07 27.97
CA GLY A 17 -6.98 -4.35 29.42
C GLY A 17 -7.06 -5.82 29.85
N SER A 18 -7.42 -6.74 28.94
CA SER A 18 -7.37 -8.19 29.17
C SER A 18 -6.07 -8.87 28.70
N PHE A 19 -5.10 -8.10 28.20
CA PHE A 19 -3.83 -8.57 27.63
C PHE A 19 -2.62 -7.85 28.26
N PRO A 20 -2.26 -8.13 29.52
CA PRO A 20 -1.21 -7.38 30.24
C PRO A 20 0.17 -7.39 29.57
N ALA A 21 0.47 -8.44 28.80
CA ALA A 21 1.70 -8.52 28.00
C ALA A 21 1.82 -7.41 26.93
N THR A 22 0.72 -6.71 26.64
CA THR A 22 0.64 -5.64 25.64
C THR A 22 0.83 -4.25 26.23
N ASP A 23 0.69 -4.08 27.56
CA ASP A 23 0.59 -2.77 28.23
C ASP A 23 1.76 -1.86 27.89
N GLN A 24 2.99 -2.38 27.98
CA GLN A 24 4.19 -1.59 27.68
C GLN A 24 4.23 -1.12 26.23
N ALA A 25 3.84 -1.97 25.28
CA ALA A 25 3.83 -1.61 23.86
C ALA A 25 2.77 -0.55 23.59
N VAL A 26 1.59 -0.69 24.17
CA VAL A 26 0.48 0.24 23.94
C VAL A 26 0.72 1.61 24.57
N GLU A 27 1.33 1.66 25.76
CA GLU A 27 1.74 2.94 26.36
C GLU A 27 2.78 3.67 25.51
N LYS A 28 3.75 2.94 24.92
CA LYS A 28 4.73 3.54 24.01
C LYS A 28 4.08 4.05 22.72
N ILE A 29 3.16 3.29 22.12
CA ILE A 29 2.37 3.74 20.95
C ILE A 29 1.60 5.02 21.29
N HIS A 30 0.89 5.03 22.42
CA HIS A 30 0.11 6.17 22.86
C HIS A 30 0.99 7.40 23.10
N HIS A 31 2.15 7.23 23.74
CA HIS A 31 3.13 8.30 23.92
C HIS A 31 3.65 8.85 22.57
N ALA A 32 4.06 7.98 21.64
CA ALA A 32 4.51 8.38 20.32
C ALA A 32 3.43 9.16 19.54
N CYS A 33 2.16 8.74 19.65
CA CYS A 33 1.05 9.44 19.00
C CYS A 33 0.77 10.86 19.55
N LYS A 34 1.22 11.18 20.78
CA LYS A 34 1.16 12.55 21.30
C LYS A 34 2.15 13.47 20.56
N GLY A 35 3.33 12.95 20.18
CA GLY A 35 4.37 13.67 19.46
C GLY A 35 4.10 13.93 17.97
N LEU A 36 3.03 13.37 17.38
CA LEU A 36 2.75 13.53 15.94
C LEU A 36 2.50 14.99 15.50
N ASP A 37 2.19 15.91 16.43
CA ASP A 37 2.04 17.34 16.13
C ASP A 37 3.38 18.11 16.12
N THR A 38 4.48 17.53 16.61
CA THR A 38 5.73 18.27 16.89
C THR A 38 6.82 18.13 15.83
N GLY A 39 6.49 17.57 14.66
CA GLY A 39 7.35 17.63 13.46
C GLY A 39 8.35 16.49 13.25
N ASP A 40 8.57 15.60 14.23
CA ASP A 40 9.55 14.51 14.13
C ASP A 40 8.93 13.21 13.56
N SER A 41 8.34 13.31 12.36
CA SER A 41 7.35 12.32 11.91
C SER A 41 7.91 10.95 11.50
N VAL A 42 9.20 10.85 11.13
CA VAL A 42 9.79 9.62 10.59
C VAL A 42 10.16 8.66 11.71
N GLU A 43 10.93 9.14 12.68
CA GLU A 43 11.35 8.43 13.88
C GLU A 43 10.12 7.96 14.67
N LEU A 44 9.14 8.86 14.86
CA LEU A 44 7.88 8.52 15.54
C LEU A 44 7.12 7.40 14.81
N LYS A 45 7.02 7.45 13.48
CA LYS A 45 6.35 6.39 12.70
C LYS A 45 7.12 5.08 12.75
N ARG A 46 8.46 5.10 12.78
CA ARG A 46 9.28 3.90 12.98
C ARG A 46 9.01 3.28 14.35
N ASP A 47 9.04 4.08 15.41
CA ASP A 47 8.83 3.61 16.77
C ASP A 47 7.40 3.04 16.95
N ILE A 48 6.39 3.68 16.34
CA ILE A 48 5.03 3.13 16.28
C ILE A 48 5.02 1.75 15.62
N ARG A 49 5.71 1.55 14.49
CA ARG A 49 5.79 0.24 13.81
C ARG A 49 6.44 -0.82 14.69
N GLU A 50 7.53 -0.49 15.37
CA GLU A 50 8.23 -1.42 16.26
C GLU A 50 7.32 -1.88 17.41
N HIS A 51 6.59 -0.96 18.03
CA HIS A 51 5.69 -1.31 19.12
C HIS A 51 4.41 -2.01 18.64
N LEU A 52 3.90 -1.68 17.45
CA LEU A 52 2.82 -2.44 16.82
C LEU A 52 3.25 -3.89 16.55
N TRP A 53 4.50 -4.13 16.16
CA TRP A 53 5.01 -5.49 16.00
C TRP A 53 5.05 -6.25 17.32
N THR A 54 5.53 -5.63 18.40
CA THR A 54 5.47 -6.23 19.75
C THR A 54 4.03 -6.55 20.16
N LEU A 55 3.11 -5.61 19.97
CA LEU A 55 1.69 -5.78 20.26
C LEU A 55 1.10 -6.95 19.46
N ARG A 56 1.40 -7.05 18.15
CA ARG A 56 0.90 -8.11 17.28
C ARG A 56 1.34 -9.50 17.73
N GLN A 57 2.58 -9.64 18.19
CA GLN A 57 3.09 -10.93 18.70
C GLN A 57 2.42 -11.36 20.01
N ALA A 58 1.99 -10.39 20.83
CA ALA A 58 1.35 -10.65 22.12
C ALA A 58 -0.18 -10.82 22.03
N LEU A 59 -0.82 -10.37 20.94
CA LEU A 59 -2.24 -10.55 20.72
C LEU A 59 -2.57 -11.95 20.20
N PRO A 60 -3.72 -12.54 20.61
CA PRO A 60 -4.17 -13.80 20.03
C PRO A 60 -4.53 -13.62 18.55
N GLU A 61 -4.52 -14.72 17.80
CA GLU A 61 -4.84 -14.73 16.36
C GLU A 61 -6.23 -14.12 16.07
N GLN A 62 -7.18 -14.33 16.99
CA GLN A 62 -8.55 -13.80 16.94
C GLN A 62 -8.72 -12.61 17.90
N ALA A 63 -7.87 -11.60 17.79
CA ALA A 63 -8.00 -10.38 18.58
C ALA A 63 -9.38 -9.70 18.35
N PRO A 64 -10.00 -9.12 19.41
CA PRO A 64 -11.23 -8.34 19.31
C PRO A 64 -11.22 -7.32 18.16
N ARG A 65 -12.39 -7.11 17.55
CA ARG A 65 -12.55 -6.24 16.39
C ARG A 65 -12.06 -4.82 16.68
N GLU A 66 -12.34 -4.31 17.87
CA GLU A 66 -12.00 -2.95 18.31
C GLU A 66 -10.48 -2.74 18.34
N ILE A 67 -9.74 -3.73 18.86
CA ILE A 67 -8.27 -3.74 18.87
C ILE A 67 -7.75 -3.78 17.43
N ARG A 68 -8.31 -4.65 16.57
CA ARG A 68 -7.92 -4.74 15.16
C ARG A 68 -8.13 -3.43 14.41
N VAL A 69 -9.27 -2.77 14.59
CA VAL A 69 -9.56 -1.47 13.94
C VAL A 69 -8.54 -0.41 14.36
N CYS A 70 -8.24 -0.30 15.66
CA CYS A 70 -7.26 0.67 16.14
C CYS A 70 -5.84 0.35 15.63
N TYR A 71 -5.47 -0.94 15.67
CA TYR A 71 -4.18 -1.42 15.17
C TYR A 71 -3.97 -1.06 13.70
N GLU A 72 -4.95 -1.34 12.83
CA GLU A 72 -4.85 -1.10 11.39
C GLU A 72 -4.69 0.39 11.06
N LYS A 73 -5.41 1.27 11.76
CA LYS A 73 -5.26 2.73 11.61
C LYS A 73 -3.86 3.21 11.95
N LEU A 74 -3.33 2.75 13.08
CA LEU A 74 -1.98 3.10 13.54
C LEU A 74 -0.92 2.54 12.59
N ARG A 75 -1.09 1.29 12.14
CA ARG A 75 -0.20 0.67 11.15
C ARG A 75 -0.17 1.47 9.86
N ASN A 76 -1.32 1.79 9.28
CA ASN A 76 -1.39 2.52 8.02
C ASN A 76 -0.72 3.90 8.14
N LEU A 77 -1.03 4.66 9.19
CA LEU A 77 -0.33 5.92 9.43
C LEU A 77 1.20 5.74 9.50
N SER A 78 1.65 4.70 10.20
CA SER A 78 3.07 4.42 10.41
C SER A 78 3.80 3.93 9.14
N LEU A 79 3.06 3.49 8.13
CA LEU A 79 3.57 3.09 6.81
C LEU A 79 3.47 4.22 5.78
N ASP A 80 2.63 5.22 6.02
CA ASP A 80 2.48 6.34 5.11
C ASP A 80 3.68 7.27 5.18
N ASN A 81 4.25 7.53 4.02
CA ASN A 81 5.42 8.38 3.83
C ASN A 81 5.11 9.44 2.75
N THR A 82 3.84 9.85 2.62
CA THR A 82 3.39 10.75 1.56
C THR A 82 3.99 12.15 1.71
N ALA A 83 4.15 12.64 2.94
CA ALA A 83 4.75 13.95 3.23
C ALA A 83 6.22 14.03 2.79
N GLU A 84 7.02 12.99 3.08
CA GLU A 84 8.42 12.89 2.62
C GLU A 84 8.51 12.92 1.09
N ARG A 85 7.58 12.20 0.41
CA ARG A 85 7.50 12.18 -1.06
C ARG A 85 7.21 13.56 -1.64
N GLN A 86 6.27 14.31 -1.04
CA GLN A 86 5.93 15.67 -1.47
C GLN A 86 7.09 16.63 -1.26
N ALA A 87 7.84 16.50 -0.15
CA ALA A 87 9.03 17.30 0.10
C ALA A 87 10.14 17.07 -0.95
N LEU A 88 10.18 15.90 -1.58
CA LEU A 88 11.10 15.55 -2.68
C LEU A 88 10.58 15.97 -4.07
N GLY A 89 9.52 16.79 -4.14
CA GLY A 89 9.05 17.40 -5.39
C GLY A 89 8.08 16.55 -6.20
N ALA A 90 7.48 15.50 -5.62
CA ALA A 90 6.45 14.75 -6.31
C ALA A 90 5.16 15.58 -6.44
N SER A 91 4.63 15.68 -7.66
CA SER A 91 3.41 16.44 -7.92
C SER A 91 2.25 15.91 -7.08
N PRO A 92 1.49 16.77 -6.38
CA PRO A 92 0.25 16.36 -5.74
C PRO A 92 -0.77 15.98 -6.82
N ASP A 93 -1.47 14.88 -6.57
CA ASP A 93 -2.71 14.59 -7.28
C ASP A 93 -3.72 15.72 -6.97
N SER A 94 -4.43 16.23 -7.98
CA SER A 94 -5.27 17.42 -7.87
C SER A 94 -6.65 17.14 -7.25
N GLY A 95 -6.93 15.89 -6.87
CA GLY A 95 -8.17 15.46 -6.25
C GLY A 95 -8.11 15.31 -4.72
N PRO A 96 -9.28 15.18 -4.06
CA PRO A 96 -9.34 14.77 -2.67
C PRO A 96 -8.78 13.35 -2.50
N VAL A 97 -7.84 13.19 -1.59
CA VAL A 97 -7.20 11.91 -1.23
C VAL A 97 -7.76 11.37 0.09
N PRO A 98 -7.75 10.05 0.34
CA PRO A 98 -8.13 9.50 1.64
C PRO A 98 -7.16 9.94 2.73
N GLU A 99 -7.59 9.85 3.98
CA GLU A 99 -6.68 9.98 5.11
C GLU A 99 -5.60 8.88 5.03
N PRO A 100 -4.32 9.19 5.29
CA PRO A 100 -3.25 8.19 5.27
C PRO A 100 -3.40 6.99 6.21
N SER A 101 -4.14 7.14 7.32
CA SER A 101 -4.48 5.98 8.16
C SER A 101 -5.52 5.07 7.50
N ALA A 102 -6.25 5.56 6.51
CA ALA A 102 -7.23 4.79 5.73
C ALA A 102 -6.57 4.07 4.55
N ILE A 103 -5.75 4.77 3.76
CA ILE A 103 -4.95 4.18 2.67
C ILE A 103 -3.54 4.79 2.66
N PRO A 104 -2.51 4.04 3.10
CA PRO A 104 -1.15 4.58 3.16
C PRO A 104 -0.54 4.70 1.77
N ASN A 105 0.28 5.73 1.55
CA ASN A 105 0.98 6.02 0.29
C ASN A 105 0.05 6.05 -0.94
N PHE A 106 -1.18 6.52 -0.74
CA PHE A 106 -2.18 6.65 -1.80
C PHE A 106 -1.75 7.63 -2.89
N GLN A 107 -1.94 7.24 -4.14
CA GLN A 107 -1.75 8.10 -5.32
C GLN A 107 -2.75 7.71 -6.40
N ARG A 108 -3.31 8.71 -7.09
CA ARG A 108 -3.98 8.53 -8.37
C ARG A 108 -2.94 8.70 -9.47
N ILE A 109 -2.79 7.68 -10.31
CA ILE A 109 -1.93 7.75 -11.50
C ILE A 109 -2.69 8.46 -12.62
N ASN A 110 -3.95 8.09 -12.80
CA ASN A 110 -4.91 8.75 -13.69
C ASN A 110 -6.35 8.43 -13.22
N GLU A 111 -7.37 8.81 -14.01
CA GLU A 111 -8.79 8.59 -13.66
C GLU A 111 -9.18 7.11 -13.49
N HIS A 112 -8.42 6.19 -14.07
CA HIS A 112 -8.70 4.76 -14.12
C HIS A 112 -7.76 3.91 -13.25
N TYR A 113 -6.63 4.45 -12.81
CA TYR A 113 -5.61 3.75 -12.04
C TYR A 113 -5.29 4.52 -10.75
N LEU A 114 -5.67 3.93 -9.62
CA LEU A 114 -5.30 4.31 -8.27
C LEU A 114 -4.31 3.30 -7.67
N ARG A 115 -3.39 3.75 -6.81
CA ARG A 115 -2.46 2.86 -6.08
C ARG A 115 -2.26 3.28 -4.63
N GLY A 116 -1.85 2.34 -3.79
CA GLY A 116 -1.53 2.59 -2.38
C GLY A 116 -1.04 1.34 -1.65
N GLY A 117 -1.01 1.39 -0.33
CA GLY A 117 -0.86 0.22 0.53
C GLY A 117 -2.21 -0.35 0.93
N GLN A 118 -2.16 -1.38 1.77
CA GLN A 118 -3.34 -2.12 2.19
C GLN A 118 -4.31 -1.19 2.94
N PRO A 119 -5.53 -0.97 2.41
CA PRO A 119 -6.52 -0.12 3.05
C PRO A 119 -7.02 -0.75 4.37
N ASP A 120 -7.39 0.10 5.32
CA ASP A 120 -8.26 -0.29 6.43
C ASP A 120 -9.73 -0.30 5.97
N GLN A 121 -10.68 -0.55 6.89
CA GLN A 121 -12.10 -0.55 6.53
C GLN A 121 -12.61 0.82 6.03
N ASP A 122 -12.10 1.93 6.56
CA ASP A 122 -12.49 3.26 6.10
C ASP A 122 -11.92 3.53 4.69
N GLY A 123 -10.70 3.05 4.42
CA GLY A 123 -10.08 3.10 3.10
C GLY A 123 -10.87 2.32 2.06
N VAL A 124 -11.33 1.12 2.41
CA VAL A 124 -12.22 0.32 1.55
C VAL A 124 -13.53 1.07 1.28
N ASN A 125 -14.16 1.63 2.30
CA ASN A 125 -15.40 2.38 2.15
C ASN A 125 -15.18 3.59 1.23
N TRP A 126 -14.06 4.29 1.40
CA TRP A 126 -13.69 5.42 0.55
C TRP A 126 -13.51 4.99 -0.91
N LEU A 127 -12.80 3.88 -1.19
CA LEU A 127 -12.65 3.34 -2.55
C LEU A 127 -14.01 3.02 -3.18
N PHE A 128 -14.89 2.39 -2.41
CA PHE A 128 -16.25 2.09 -2.85
C PHE A 128 -17.05 3.37 -3.19
N GLU A 129 -17.02 4.37 -2.31
CA GLU A 129 -17.66 5.68 -2.54
C GLU A 129 -17.10 6.42 -3.76
N LYS A 130 -15.84 6.17 -4.14
CA LYS A 130 -15.23 6.71 -5.35
C LYS A 130 -15.52 5.89 -6.61
N GLY A 131 -16.31 4.83 -6.51
CA GLY A 131 -16.68 3.99 -7.65
C GLY A 131 -15.54 3.11 -8.15
N VAL A 132 -14.57 2.78 -7.29
CA VAL A 132 -13.53 1.79 -7.63
C VAL A 132 -14.20 0.45 -7.89
N ASN A 133 -13.88 -0.12 -9.04
CA ASN A 133 -14.54 -1.30 -9.58
C ASN A 133 -13.72 -2.56 -9.33
N SER A 134 -12.39 -2.45 -9.24
CA SER A 134 -11.52 -3.60 -8.94
C SER A 134 -10.40 -3.24 -7.99
N VAL A 135 -10.02 -4.21 -7.15
CA VAL A 135 -8.82 -4.16 -6.31
C VAL A 135 -7.85 -5.22 -6.79
N ILE A 136 -6.57 -4.85 -6.92
CA ILE A 136 -5.48 -5.76 -7.24
C ILE A 136 -4.56 -5.86 -6.03
N ASP A 137 -4.57 -7.02 -5.36
CA ASP A 137 -3.69 -7.33 -4.23
C ASP A 137 -2.42 -8.02 -4.73
N LEU A 138 -1.28 -7.34 -4.61
CA LEU A 138 0.03 -7.82 -5.04
C LEU A 138 0.74 -8.69 -3.98
N ARG A 139 0.09 -8.98 -2.85
CA ARG A 139 0.73 -9.68 -1.74
C ARG A 139 0.72 -11.20 -1.91
N GLY A 140 1.80 -11.83 -1.45
CA GLY A 140 1.90 -13.28 -1.33
C GLY A 140 1.44 -13.73 0.06
N ASP A 141 2.37 -14.19 0.88
CA ASP A 141 2.06 -14.80 2.19
C ASP A 141 1.70 -13.77 3.29
N ASP A 142 1.94 -12.48 3.07
CA ASP A 142 1.72 -11.39 4.04
C ASP A 142 0.30 -10.76 3.97
N ARG A 143 -0.71 -11.63 4.06
CA ARG A 143 -2.13 -11.32 3.83
C ARG A 143 -3.01 -11.46 5.08
N GLU A 144 -2.43 -11.35 6.27
CA GLU A 144 -3.10 -11.55 7.56
C GLU A 144 -4.29 -10.61 7.81
N ASN A 145 -4.29 -9.47 7.14
CA ASN A 145 -5.35 -8.46 7.20
C ASN A 145 -6.02 -8.26 5.84
N GLN A 146 -5.98 -9.28 4.96
CA GLN A 146 -6.63 -9.20 3.66
C GLN A 146 -8.09 -8.79 3.82
N TRP A 147 -8.49 -7.94 2.91
CA TRP A 147 -9.89 -7.59 2.76
C TRP A 147 -10.45 -8.36 1.58
N ALA A 148 -11.56 -9.04 1.79
CA ALA A 148 -12.36 -9.61 0.73
C ALA A 148 -13.61 -8.72 0.56
N PRO A 149 -13.95 -8.33 -0.68
CA PRO A 149 -15.24 -7.73 -0.96
C PRO A 149 -16.37 -8.59 -0.36
N PRO A 150 -17.32 -8.00 0.39
CA PRO A 150 -18.54 -8.70 0.75
C PRO A 150 -19.22 -9.25 -0.51
N VAL A 151 -19.94 -10.37 -0.41
CA VAL A 151 -20.59 -11.03 -1.56
C VAL A 151 -21.51 -10.09 -2.36
N TRP A 152 -22.07 -9.08 -1.72
CA TRP A 152 -22.94 -8.07 -2.35
C TRP A 152 -22.17 -6.91 -3.01
N SER A 153 -20.85 -6.80 -2.78
CA SER A 153 -20.03 -5.75 -3.37
C SER A 153 -19.78 -6.06 -4.85
N PRO A 154 -20.01 -5.10 -5.76
CA PRO A 154 -19.66 -5.25 -7.17
C PRO A 154 -18.14 -5.23 -7.41
N MET A 155 -17.33 -4.88 -6.40
CA MET A 155 -15.89 -4.70 -6.57
C MET A 155 -15.17 -6.04 -6.73
N LYS A 156 -14.50 -6.22 -7.88
CA LYS A 156 -13.71 -7.42 -8.18
C LYS A 156 -12.40 -7.40 -7.41
N ALA A 157 -11.89 -8.58 -7.09
CA ALA A 157 -10.57 -8.74 -6.48
C ALA A 157 -9.68 -9.63 -7.37
N PHE A 158 -8.52 -9.12 -7.75
CA PHE A 158 -7.48 -9.83 -8.47
C PHE A 158 -6.25 -10.01 -7.58
N HIS A 159 -5.53 -11.11 -7.80
CA HIS A 159 -4.37 -11.47 -6.97
C HIS A 159 -3.16 -11.79 -7.85
N PHE A 160 -2.08 -11.05 -7.62
CA PHE A 160 -0.77 -11.30 -8.23
C PHE A 160 0.23 -11.52 -7.12
N ASN A 161 0.59 -12.77 -6.86
CA ASN A 161 1.35 -13.13 -5.68
C ASN A 161 2.83 -12.78 -5.85
N ILE A 162 3.23 -11.61 -5.34
CA ILE A 162 4.64 -11.20 -5.30
C ILE A 162 5.13 -11.29 -3.86
N LYS A 163 6.18 -12.10 -3.66
CA LYS A 163 6.89 -12.19 -2.36
C LYS A 163 7.38 -10.80 -1.96
N ASP A 164 7.32 -10.48 -0.66
CA ASP A 164 7.87 -9.21 -0.18
C ASP A 164 9.37 -9.11 -0.52
N PHE A 165 9.78 -7.95 -1.02
CA PHE A 165 11.11 -7.71 -1.62
C PHE A 165 11.48 -8.60 -2.83
N GLY A 166 10.55 -9.38 -3.39
CA GLY A 166 10.78 -10.17 -4.60
C GLY A 166 10.41 -9.43 -5.88
N THR A 167 10.68 -10.07 -7.02
CA THR A 167 10.26 -9.63 -8.36
C THR A 167 9.21 -10.59 -8.92
N PRO A 168 8.28 -10.11 -9.77
CA PRO A 168 7.37 -10.99 -10.52
C PRO A 168 8.10 -11.66 -11.70
N SER A 169 7.38 -12.45 -12.49
CA SER A 169 7.82 -12.84 -13.85
C SER A 169 7.37 -11.79 -14.88
N PHE A 170 7.89 -11.84 -16.10
CA PHE A 170 7.43 -10.93 -17.17
C PHE A 170 5.99 -11.21 -17.58
N GLU A 171 5.61 -12.49 -17.66
CA GLU A 171 4.23 -12.90 -17.99
C GLU A 171 3.25 -12.37 -16.94
N MET A 172 3.62 -12.43 -15.66
CA MET A 172 2.80 -11.87 -14.57
C MET A 172 2.60 -10.36 -14.72
N VAL A 173 3.61 -9.63 -15.22
CA VAL A 173 3.51 -8.18 -15.48
C VAL A 173 2.62 -7.91 -16.68
N GLU A 174 2.72 -8.71 -17.73
CA GLU A 174 1.87 -8.63 -18.92
C GLU A 174 0.40 -8.88 -18.55
N ASP A 175 0.10 -9.96 -17.82
CA ASP A 175 -1.25 -10.27 -17.29
C ASP A 175 -1.79 -9.14 -16.39
N PHE A 176 -0.92 -8.56 -15.57
CA PHE A 176 -1.27 -7.42 -14.72
C PHE A 176 -1.65 -6.20 -15.54
N ILE A 177 -0.86 -5.86 -16.57
CA ILE A 177 -1.14 -4.72 -17.45
C ILE A 177 -2.46 -4.93 -18.18
N GLU A 178 -2.70 -6.13 -18.73
CA GLU A 178 -3.99 -6.46 -19.37
C GLU A 178 -5.15 -6.30 -18.40
N THR A 179 -4.99 -6.77 -17.16
CA THR A 179 -6.03 -6.66 -16.11
C THR A 179 -6.33 -5.21 -15.73
N VAL A 180 -5.30 -4.36 -15.62
CA VAL A 180 -5.41 -2.93 -15.30
C VAL A 180 -6.03 -2.14 -16.45
N ASP A 181 -5.65 -2.46 -17.68
CA ASP A 181 -6.06 -1.73 -18.88
C ASP A 181 -7.45 -2.14 -19.38
N ASP A 182 -7.97 -3.28 -18.96
CA ASP A 182 -9.34 -3.71 -19.27
C ASP A 182 -10.37 -2.70 -18.70
N PRO A 183 -11.14 -2.02 -19.57
CA PRO A 183 -12.15 -1.04 -19.13
C PRO A 183 -13.23 -1.65 -18.22
N ARG A 184 -13.44 -2.96 -18.26
CA ARG A 184 -14.40 -3.68 -17.40
C ARG A 184 -13.91 -3.81 -15.96
N ASN A 185 -12.64 -3.53 -15.70
CA ASN A 185 -12.03 -3.58 -14.36
C ASN A 185 -11.80 -2.17 -13.79
N GLN A 186 -11.74 -1.16 -14.65
CA GLN A 186 -11.49 0.23 -14.26
C GLN A 186 -12.72 0.89 -13.58
N PRO A 187 -12.50 1.86 -12.66
CA PRO A 187 -11.22 2.22 -12.07
C PRO A 187 -10.64 1.12 -11.16
N VAL A 188 -9.34 0.86 -11.28
CA VAL A 188 -8.62 -0.13 -10.47
C VAL A 188 -7.88 0.51 -9.31
N PHE A 189 -7.81 -0.19 -8.18
CA PHE A 189 -6.93 0.13 -7.06
C PHE A 189 -5.88 -0.96 -6.85
N VAL A 190 -4.61 -0.64 -7.07
CA VAL A 190 -3.50 -1.58 -6.94
C VAL A 190 -2.79 -1.36 -5.61
N HIS A 191 -2.58 -2.43 -4.84
CA HIS A 191 -1.88 -2.32 -3.56
C HIS A 191 -0.99 -3.50 -3.21
N CYS A 192 -0.06 -3.25 -2.29
CA CYS A 192 0.63 -4.27 -1.52
C CYS A 192 0.38 -4.01 -0.03
N LYS A 193 1.34 -4.30 0.85
CA LYS A 193 1.22 -3.96 2.28
C LYS A 193 1.36 -2.45 2.53
N ALA A 194 2.48 -1.87 2.12
CA ALA A 194 2.82 -0.46 2.39
C ALA A 194 2.54 0.48 1.21
N GLY A 195 2.26 -0.05 0.02
CA GLY A 195 2.24 0.76 -1.21
C GLY A 195 3.65 1.16 -1.65
N VAL A 196 4.66 0.37 -1.31
CA VAL A 196 6.07 0.57 -1.67
C VAL A 196 6.64 -0.79 -2.10
N GLY A 197 7.67 -0.82 -2.93
CA GLY A 197 8.27 -2.05 -3.42
C GLY A 197 7.38 -2.67 -4.50
N ARG A 198 6.54 -3.66 -4.14
CA ARG A 198 5.65 -4.38 -5.08
C ARG A 198 4.72 -3.46 -5.87
N THR A 199 4.00 -2.57 -5.19
CA THR A 199 3.13 -1.58 -5.87
C THR A 199 3.93 -0.67 -6.79
N GLY A 200 5.08 -0.17 -6.32
CA GLY A 200 5.94 0.69 -7.13
C GLY A 200 6.49 -0.02 -8.36
N LEU A 201 6.96 -1.27 -8.20
CA LEU A 201 7.48 -2.11 -9.28
C LEU A 201 6.42 -2.30 -10.37
N MET A 202 5.22 -2.78 -9.99
CA MET A 202 4.17 -3.05 -10.97
C MET A 202 3.67 -1.77 -11.64
N THR A 203 3.57 -0.66 -10.90
CA THR A 203 3.21 0.65 -11.46
C THR A 203 4.30 1.17 -12.40
N ALA A 204 5.58 0.96 -12.09
CA ALA A 204 6.69 1.37 -12.96
C ALA A 204 6.70 0.57 -14.27
N CYS A 205 6.51 -0.75 -14.21
CA CYS A 205 6.33 -1.58 -15.39
C CYS A 205 5.14 -1.12 -16.25
N TRP A 206 4.00 -0.81 -15.62
CA TRP A 206 2.83 -0.28 -16.32
C TRP A 206 3.12 1.06 -17.01
N ASN A 207 3.76 2.00 -16.31
CA ASN A 207 4.19 3.28 -16.89
C ASN A 207 5.11 3.08 -18.11
N VAL A 208 6.08 2.15 -18.00
CA VAL A 208 7.00 1.79 -19.10
C VAL A 208 6.23 1.23 -20.30
N ALA A 209 5.29 0.32 -20.08
CA ALA A 209 4.45 -0.22 -21.15
C ALA A 209 3.60 0.86 -21.84
N HIS A 210 3.28 1.93 -21.12
CA HIS A 210 2.56 3.11 -21.63
C HIS A 210 3.49 4.22 -22.17
N GLY A 211 4.76 3.90 -22.42
CA GLY A 211 5.71 4.79 -23.10
C GLY A 211 6.42 5.80 -22.20
N VAL A 212 6.27 5.71 -20.87
CA VAL A 212 7.10 6.50 -19.96
C VAL A 212 8.54 5.95 -19.99
N PRO A 213 9.57 6.80 -20.17
CA PRO A 213 10.96 6.35 -20.13
C PRO A 213 11.28 5.63 -18.82
N VAL A 214 12.03 4.52 -18.88
CA VAL A 214 12.27 3.65 -17.72
C VAL A 214 12.81 4.38 -16.49
N GLU A 215 13.81 5.25 -16.65
CA GLU A 215 14.36 6.01 -15.53
C GLU A 215 13.38 7.05 -14.97
N GLU A 216 12.46 7.53 -15.79
CA GLU A 216 11.39 8.43 -15.35
C GLU A 216 10.31 7.65 -14.58
N ALA A 217 9.94 6.47 -15.05
CA ALA A 217 9.03 5.58 -14.33
C ALA A 217 9.59 5.16 -12.96
N LEU A 218 10.88 4.82 -12.90
CA LEU A 218 11.59 4.50 -11.65
C LEU A 218 11.67 5.70 -10.68
N LYS A 219 11.81 6.93 -11.20
CA LYS A 219 11.80 8.14 -10.35
C LYS A 219 10.42 8.47 -9.79
N ARG A 220 9.36 8.24 -10.58
CA ARG A 220 7.97 8.46 -10.15
C ARG A 220 7.54 7.47 -9.08
N GLU A 221 7.99 6.22 -9.20
CA GLU A 221 7.55 5.14 -8.35
C GLU A 221 8.47 4.84 -7.19
N ARG A 222 7.88 4.58 -6.03
CA ARG A 222 8.63 4.13 -4.85
C ARG A 222 8.79 2.62 -4.86
N ILE A 223 9.82 2.18 -5.54
CA ILE A 223 10.31 0.80 -5.47
C ILE A 223 11.17 0.62 -4.20
N ASN A 224 11.77 1.70 -3.70
CA ASN A 224 12.64 1.68 -2.53
C ASN A 224 11.87 1.88 -1.21
N SER A 225 11.92 0.86 -0.36
CA SER A 225 11.92 1.08 1.09
C SER A 225 13.27 1.69 1.50
N TYR A 226 13.46 2.10 2.76
CA TYR A 226 14.70 2.72 3.28
C TYR A 226 16.03 1.96 2.97
N HIS A 227 15.97 0.72 2.44
CA HIS A 227 17.13 -0.10 2.07
C HIS A 227 17.34 -0.28 0.55
N GLY A 228 16.45 0.26 -0.28
CA GLY A 228 16.48 0.03 -1.73
C GLY A 228 16.21 -1.43 -2.10
N ASN A 229 15.65 -1.68 -3.28
CA ASN A 229 15.72 -3.02 -3.84
C ASN A 229 16.23 -2.94 -5.26
N LEU A 230 17.57 -2.93 -5.39
CA LEU A 230 18.26 -2.94 -6.68
C LEU A 230 17.73 -4.04 -7.61
N GLN A 231 17.29 -5.18 -7.05
CA GLN A 231 16.70 -6.26 -7.83
C GLN A 231 15.38 -5.85 -8.49
N GLN A 232 14.53 -5.10 -7.78
CA GLN A 232 13.25 -4.63 -8.31
C GLN A 232 13.43 -3.52 -9.34
N GLU A 233 14.37 -2.60 -9.13
CA GLU A 233 14.69 -1.59 -10.16
C GLU A 233 15.29 -2.24 -11.42
N GLU A 234 16.23 -3.18 -11.23
CA GLU A 234 16.83 -3.92 -12.33
C GLU A 234 15.80 -4.74 -13.10
N PHE A 235 14.80 -5.29 -12.40
CA PHE A 235 13.69 -5.97 -13.04
C PHE A 235 12.90 -5.04 -13.96
N VAL A 236 12.58 -3.80 -13.54
CA VAL A 236 11.88 -2.83 -14.40
C VAL A 236 12.71 -2.50 -15.64
N ARG A 237 14.03 -2.32 -15.49
CA ARG A 237 14.96 -2.13 -16.64
C ARG A 237 14.98 -3.33 -17.57
N SER A 238 15.01 -4.54 -17.01
CA SER A 238 14.96 -5.79 -17.77
C SER A 238 13.63 -5.95 -18.51
N PHE A 239 12.51 -5.58 -17.88
CA PHE A 239 11.19 -5.60 -18.50
C PHE A 239 11.08 -4.62 -19.68
N HIS A 240 11.64 -3.41 -19.55
CA HIS A 240 11.73 -2.46 -20.67
C HIS A 240 12.50 -3.04 -21.87
N ALA A 241 13.61 -3.74 -21.61
CA ALA A 241 14.37 -4.43 -22.66
C ALA A 241 13.57 -5.58 -23.29
N HIS A 242 12.83 -6.36 -22.49
CA HIS A 242 11.92 -7.41 -22.95
C HIS A 242 10.85 -6.87 -23.91
N LEU A 243 10.15 -5.79 -23.55
CA LEU A 243 9.15 -5.15 -24.42
C LEU A 243 9.75 -4.70 -25.76
N SER A 244 10.97 -4.15 -25.72
CA SER A 244 11.68 -3.71 -26.92
C SER A 244 12.04 -4.89 -27.84
N ALA A 245 12.45 -6.03 -27.27
CA ALA A 245 12.75 -7.24 -28.02
C ALA A 245 11.48 -7.86 -28.63
N SER A 246 10.39 -7.94 -27.88
CA SER A 246 9.09 -8.45 -28.34
C SER A 246 8.46 -7.61 -29.46
N ALA A 247 8.67 -6.29 -29.43
CA ALA A 247 8.24 -5.39 -30.51
C ALA A 247 9.02 -5.62 -31.82
N VAL A 248 10.30 -6.01 -31.72
CA VAL A 248 11.17 -6.32 -32.88
C VAL A 248 10.85 -7.70 -33.48
N THR A 249 10.43 -8.67 -32.68
CA THR A 249 10.14 -10.04 -33.13
C THR A 249 8.71 -10.24 -33.67
N GLY A 250 7.82 -9.26 -33.53
CA GLY A 250 6.54 -9.22 -34.25
C GLY A 250 5.51 -10.28 -33.86
N VAL A 251 5.61 -10.89 -32.66
CA VAL A 251 4.61 -11.84 -32.17
C VAL A 251 3.60 -11.10 -31.29
N ARG A 252 2.59 -10.49 -31.91
CA ARG A 252 1.29 -10.26 -31.26
C ARG A 252 0.37 -11.40 -31.70
N GLU A 253 0.39 -12.50 -30.97
CA GLU A 253 -0.73 -13.46 -31.06
C GLU A 253 -1.98 -12.76 -30.49
N ARG A 254 -3.04 -12.80 -31.28
CA ARG A 254 -4.34 -12.17 -31.04
C ARG A 254 -5.26 -13.09 -30.26
#